data_AF-A0A9D7LJ73-F1
#
_entry.id   AF-A0A9D7LJ73-F1
#
_cell.length_a   1.000
_cell.length_b   1.000
_cell.length_c   1.000
_cell.angle_alpha   90.00
_cell.angle_beta   90.00
_cell.angle_gamma   90.00
#
_symmetry.space_group_name_H-M   'P 1'
#
loop_
_entity.id
_entity.type
_entity.pdbx_description
1 polymer ?
#
loop_
_entity_poly.entity_id
_entity_poly.type
_entity_poly.pdbx_seq_one_letter_code
_entity_poly.pdbx_strand_id
1 'polypeptide(L)'
;MFRALEELVFRKFLMDWLDSHGVAAGLQILATALAFGLAHSVWMLFARDAQIFVPVVASTTAMGGVLGATYLVGNRIALPVILAHVAINLVIEPGLLLSSITGAWNTRHVSP
;
A
#
# COMPACT_ATOMS: atom_id res chain seq x y z
N MET A 1 -3.87 -14.41 5.91
CA MET A 1 -5.34 -14.30 5.76
C MET A 1 -5.80 -12.87 5.51
N PHE A 2 -5.37 -11.86 6.29
CA PHE A 2 -5.81 -10.46 6.10
C PHE A 2 -5.40 -9.81 4.76
N ARG A 3 -4.17 -10.06 4.29
CA ARG A 3 -3.62 -9.48 3.04
C ARG A 3 -4.34 -9.92 1.76
N ALA A 4 -4.87 -11.14 1.73
CA ALA A 4 -5.62 -11.62 0.57
C ALA A 4 -6.96 -10.90 0.42
N LEU A 5 -7.63 -10.59 1.54
CA LEU A 5 -8.90 -9.83 1.51
C LEU A 5 -8.67 -8.38 1.06
N GLU A 6 -7.59 -7.76 1.54
CA GLU A 6 -7.17 -6.44 1.11
C GLU A 6 -6.99 -6.37 -0.41
N GLU A 7 -6.24 -7.32 -0.99
CA GLU A 7 -6.08 -7.39 -2.45
C GLU A 7 -7.40 -7.64 -3.18
N LEU A 8 -8.28 -8.49 -2.65
CA LEU A 8 -9.59 -8.71 -3.25
C LEU A 8 -10.44 -7.43 -3.23
N VAL A 9 -10.42 -6.65 -2.16
CA VAL A 9 -11.16 -5.39 -2.07
C VAL A 9 -10.64 -4.38 -3.10
N PHE A 10 -9.34 -4.11 -3.10
CA PHE A 10 -8.79 -3.03 -3.91
C PHE A 10 -8.58 -3.38 -5.38
N ARG A 11 -8.30 -4.65 -5.70
CA ARG A 11 -7.94 -5.05 -7.07
C ARG A 11 -9.12 -5.71 -7.73
N LYS A 12 -9.67 -6.75 -7.10
CA LYS A 12 -10.82 -7.45 -7.68
C LYS A 12 -12.06 -6.56 -7.62
N PHE A 13 -12.56 -6.21 -6.45
CA PHE A 13 -13.84 -5.51 -6.35
C PHE A 13 -13.79 -4.08 -6.86
N LEU A 14 -12.83 -3.26 -6.40
CA LEU A 14 -12.76 -1.86 -6.83
C LEU A 14 -12.37 -1.71 -8.30
N MET A 15 -11.32 -2.38 -8.79
CA MET A 15 -10.90 -2.18 -10.19
C MET A 15 -11.83 -2.88 -11.19
N ASP A 16 -12.42 -4.04 -10.87
CA ASP A 16 -13.44 -4.64 -11.76
C ASP A 16 -14.73 -3.80 -11.75
N TRP A 17 -15.10 -3.18 -10.62
CA TRP A 17 -16.20 -2.23 -10.58
C TRP A 17 -15.93 -1.00 -11.45
N LEU A 18 -14.74 -0.40 -11.37
CA LEU A 18 -14.35 0.72 -12.24
C LEU A 18 -14.33 0.31 -13.72
N ASP A 19 -13.84 -0.88 -14.03
CA ASP A 19 -13.84 -1.43 -15.39
C ASP A 19 -15.26 -1.61 -15.94
N SER A 20 -16.19 -2.10 -15.11
CA SER A 20 -17.61 -2.24 -15.48
C SER A 20 -18.30 -0.91 -15.82
N HIS A 21 -17.71 0.22 -15.41
CA HIS A 21 -18.17 1.57 -15.76
C HIS A 21 -17.36 2.21 -16.90
N GLY A 22 -16.48 1.45 -17.57
CA GLY A 22 -15.67 1.93 -18.69
C GLY A 22 -14.54 2.89 -18.29
N VAL A 23 -14.13 2.89 -17.02
CA VAL A 23 -13.05 3.76 -16.53
C VAL A 23 -11.72 3.33 -17.15
N ALA A 24 -10.95 4.28 -17.67
CA ALA A 24 -9.66 3.99 -18.29
C ALA A 24 -8.66 3.38 -17.30
N ALA A 25 -7.82 2.45 -17.76
CA ALA A 25 -6.84 1.71 -16.94
C ALA A 25 -5.97 2.60 -16.03
N GLY A 26 -5.47 3.73 -16.55
CA GLY A 26 -4.68 4.67 -15.75
C GLY A 26 -5.45 5.28 -14.58
N LEU A 27 -6.75 5.56 -14.78
CA LEU A 27 -7.63 6.05 -13.72
C LEU A 27 -8.00 4.94 -12.73
N GLN A 28 -8.12 3.68 -13.18
CA GLN A 28 -8.27 2.54 -12.27
C GLN A 28 -7.08 2.41 -11.32
N ILE A 29 -5.85 2.50 -11.86
CA ILE A 29 -4.61 2.48 -11.07
C ILE A 29 -4.56 3.64 -10.10
N LEU A 30 -4.86 4.87 -10.55
CA LEU A 30 -4.85 6.05 -9.69
C LEU A 30 -5.87 5.93 -8.56
N ALA A 31 -7.11 5.54 -8.88
CA ALA A 31 -8.18 5.40 -7.89
C ALA A 31 -7.85 4.34 -6.83
N THR A 32 -7.36 3.16 -7.24
CA THR A 32 -6.98 2.12 -6.29
C THR A 32 -5.76 2.51 -5.46
N ALA A 33 -4.77 3.21 -6.05
CA ALA A 33 -3.60 3.72 -5.33
C ALA A 33 -4.00 4.69 -4.21
N LEU A 34 -4.84 5.67 -4.53
CA LEU A 34 -5.33 6.66 -3.57
C LEU A 34 -6.20 6.00 -2.48
N ALA A 35 -7.13 5.13 -2.86
CA ALA A 35 -7.97 4.42 -1.89
C ALA A 35 -7.13 3.56 -0.93
N PHE A 36 -6.11 2.88 -1.45
CA PHE A 36 -5.19 2.07 -0.67
C PHE A 36 -4.38 2.91 0.32
N GLY A 37 -3.79 4.03 -0.13
CA GLY A 37 -3.05 4.95 0.73
C GLY A 37 -3.91 5.58 1.83
N LEU A 38 -5.15 5.98 1.50
CA LEU A 38 -6.10 6.55 2.45
C LEU A 38 -6.55 5.54 3.51
N ALA A 39 -6.82 4.29 3.12
CA ALA A 39 -7.20 3.24 4.08
C ALA A 39 -6.07 3.00 5.11
N HIS A 40 -4.82 3.08 4.68
CA HIS A 40 -3.66 2.89 5.56
C HIS A 40 -3.28 4.13 6.37
N SER A 41 -3.61 5.34 5.90
CA SER A 41 -3.34 6.56 6.65
C SER A 41 -4.18 6.68 7.92
N VAL A 42 -5.32 5.99 8.00
CA VAL A 42 -6.15 5.90 9.22
C VAL A 42 -5.35 5.38 10.42
N TRP A 43 -4.49 4.39 10.21
CA TRP A 43 -3.64 3.87 11.29
C TRP A 43 -2.55 4.85 11.71
N MET A 44 -2.04 5.66 10.79
CA MET A 44 -1.03 6.69 11.09
C MET A 44 -1.59 7.82 11.95
N LEU A 45 -2.90 8.08 11.93
CA LEU A 45 -3.54 9.02 12.86
C LEU A 45 -3.37 8.58 14.33
N PHE A 46 -3.22 7.28 14.59
CA PHE A 46 -2.96 6.75 15.94
C PHE A 46 -1.48 6.77 16.33
N ALA A 47 -0.55 6.87 15.36
CA ALA A 47 0.89 6.85 15.61
C ALA A 47 1.44 8.17 16.22
N ARG A 48 0.65 9.26 16.16
CA ARG A 48 0.96 10.59 16.75
C ARG A 48 2.30 11.24 16.31
N ASP A 49 2.91 10.75 15.24
CA ASP A 49 4.16 11.29 14.72
C ASP A 49 3.98 11.84 13.30
N ALA A 50 3.93 13.17 13.19
CA ALA A 50 3.72 13.85 11.93
C ALA A 50 4.92 13.77 10.98
N GLN A 51 6.13 13.47 11.47
CA GLN A 51 7.34 13.43 10.64
C GLN A 51 7.35 12.21 9.72
N ILE A 52 6.75 11.10 10.16
CA ILE A 52 6.66 9.86 9.37
C ILE A 52 5.38 9.75 8.55
N PHE A 53 4.38 10.62 8.80
CA PHE A 53 3.08 10.53 8.15
C PHE A 53 3.17 10.63 6.63
N VAL A 54 3.77 11.71 6.11
CA VAL A 54 3.89 11.96 4.67
C VAL A 54 4.66 10.85 3.94
N PRO A 55 5.88 10.45 4.37
CA PRO A 55 6.63 9.41 3.66
C PRO A 55 5.93 8.05 3.69
N VAL A 56 5.23 7.71 4.80
CA VAL A 56 4.49 6.45 4.89
C VAL A 56 3.26 6.45 3.98
N VAL A 57 2.46 7.53 3.99
CA VAL A 57 1.28 7.61 3.10
C VAL A 57 1.71 7.63 1.63
N ALA A 58 2.76 8.37 1.29
CA ALA A 58 3.26 8.44 -0.08
C ALA A 58 3.76 7.07 -0.58
N SER A 59 4.59 6.38 0.21
CA SER A 59 5.11 5.05 -0.13
C SER A 59 3.99 4.00 -0.22
N THR A 60 3.02 4.04 0.70
CA THR A 60 1.88 3.12 0.69
C THR A 60 0.97 3.37 -0.53
N THR A 61 0.74 4.63 -0.88
CA THR A 61 -0.02 5.01 -2.09
C THR A 61 0.70 4.52 -3.36
N ALA A 62 2.01 4.75 -3.46
CA ALA A 62 2.82 4.31 -4.59
C ALA A 62 2.80 2.78 -4.73
N MET A 63 2.97 2.06 -3.62
CA MET A 63 2.83 0.60 -3.59
C MET A 63 1.44 0.15 -4.04
N GLY A 64 0.40 0.85 -3.60
CA GLY A 64 -0.98 0.61 -4.02
C GLY A 64 -1.15 0.67 -5.55
N GLY A 65 -0.52 1.65 -6.18
CA GLY A 65 -0.49 1.83 -7.64
C GLY A 65 0.31 0.74 -8.36
N VAL A 66 1.48 0.35 -7.84
CA VAL A 66 2.28 -0.75 -8.41
C VAL A 66 1.46 -2.05 -8.42
N LEU A 67 0.82 -2.39 -7.30
CA LEU A 67 -0.05 -3.57 -7.21
C LEU A 67 -1.26 -3.48 -8.15
N GLY A 68 -1.84 -2.29 -8.33
CA GLY A 68 -2.89 -2.04 -9.32
C GLY A 68 -2.41 -2.28 -10.76
N ALA A 69 -1.21 -1.82 -11.10
CA ALA A 69 -0.61 -2.09 -12.40
C ALA A 69 -0.32 -3.59 -12.59
N THR A 70 0.21 -4.27 -11.56
CA THR A 70 0.42 -5.72 -11.57
C THR A 70 -0.88 -6.49 -11.79
N TYR A 71 -2.00 -6.03 -11.22
CA TYR A 71 -3.30 -6.65 -11.44
C TYR A 71 -3.72 -6.62 -12.91
N LEU A 72 -3.55 -5.47 -13.58
CA LEU A 72 -3.89 -5.32 -14.99
C LEU A 72 -2.94 -6.13 -15.89
N VAL A 73 -1.63 -6.06 -15.65
CA VAL A 73 -0.63 -6.86 -16.38
C VAL A 73 -0.86 -8.36 -16.18
N GLY A 74 -1.34 -8.76 -14.99
CA GLY A 74 -1.73 -10.12 -14.66
C GLY A 74 -3.10 -10.53 -15.18
N ASN A 75 -3.68 -9.83 -16.15
CA ASN A 75 -5.00 -10.12 -16.73
C ASN A 75 -6.11 -10.24 -15.68
N ARG A 76 -6.11 -9.36 -14.67
CA ARG A 76 -7.11 -9.33 -13.60
C ARG A 76 -7.14 -10.60 -12.73
N ILE A 77 -6.05 -11.37 -12.72
CA ILE A 77 -5.84 -12.49 -11.78
C ILE A 77 -5.28 -11.91 -10.47
N ALA A 78 -5.95 -12.20 -9.35
CA ALA A 78 -5.55 -11.66 -8.04
C ALA A 78 -4.30 -12.34 -7.45
N LEU A 79 -4.03 -13.60 -7.83
CA LEU A 79 -2.96 -14.41 -7.25
C LEU A 79 -1.56 -13.76 -7.35
N PRO A 80 -1.10 -13.24 -8.50
CA PRO A 80 0.20 -12.55 -8.59
C PRO A 80 0.31 -11.38 -7.63
N VAL A 81 -0.76 -10.60 -7.47
CA VAL A 81 -0.77 -9.43 -6.59
C VAL A 81 -0.74 -9.84 -5.12
N ILE A 82 -1.50 -10.87 -4.75
CA ILE A 82 -1.49 -11.44 -3.38
C ILE A 82 -0.09 -11.93 -3.03
N LEU A 83 0.56 -12.66 -3.94
CA LEU A 83 1.93 -13.15 -3.72
C LEU A 83 2.93 -11.99 -3.62
N ALA A 84 2.82 -10.98 -4.48
CA ALA A 84 3.67 -9.79 -4.44
C ALA A 84 3.51 -9.04 -3.11
N HIS A 85 2.29 -8.82 -2.64
CA HIS A 85 2.05 -8.13 -1.38
C HIS A 85 2.56 -8.93 -0.18
N VAL A 86 2.34 -10.25 -0.16
CA VAL A 86 2.92 -11.11 0.90
C VAL A 86 4.45 -11.03 0.89
N ALA A 87 5.09 -11.10 -0.28
CA ALA A 87 6.54 -11.01 -0.39
C ALA A 87 7.07 -9.64 0.06
N ILE A 88 6.41 -8.55 -0.35
CA ILE A 88 6.76 -7.19 0.08
C ILE A 88 6.74 -7.09 1.60
N ASN A 89 5.70 -7.62 2.25
CA ASN A 89 5.59 -7.56 3.69
C ASN A 89 6.67 -8.39 4.40
N LEU A 90 6.97 -9.58 3.90
CA LEU A 90 8.04 -10.40 4.47
C LEU A 90 9.42 -9.72 4.39
N VAL A 91 9.65 -8.89 3.38
CA VAL A 91 10.93 -8.18 3.18
C VAL A 91 10.97 -6.83 3.92
N ILE A 92 9.90 -6.04 3.84
CA ILE A 92 9.89 -4.63 4.27
C ILE A 92 9.34 -4.47 5.70
N GLU A 93 8.30 -5.23 6.07
CA GLU A 93 7.59 -5.07 7.35
C GLU A 93 8.51 -5.22 8.59
N PRO A 94 9.47 -6.18 8.64
CA PRO A 94 10.40 -6.30 9.78
C PRO A 94 11.27 -5.06 9.98
N GLY A 95 11.76 -4.46 8.88
CA GLY A 95 12.59 -3.26 8.93
C GLY A 95 11.80 -2.03 9.37
N LEU A 96 10.56 -1.89 8.91
CA LEU A 96 9.66 -0.83 9.35
C LEU A 96 9.30 -0.95 10.84
N LEU A 97 9.02 -2.16 11.32
CA LEU A 97 8.77 -2.42 12.74
C LEU A 97 9.98 -2.07 13.60
N LEU A 98 11.18 -2.52 13.21
CA LEU A 98 12.41 -2.19 13.92
C LEU A 98 12.65 -0.67 13.95
N SER A 99 12.48 0.01 12.81
CA SER A 99 12.61 1.47 12.72
C SER A 99 11.60 2.20 13.60
N SER A 100 10.36 1.70 13.70
CA SER A 100 9.32 2.29 14.54
C SER A 100 9.60 2.17 16.05
N ILE A 101 10.22 1.06 16.49
CA ILE A 101 10.57 0.83 17.90
C ILE A 101 11.85 1.58 18.27
N THR A 102 12.85 1.57 17.39
CA THR A 102 14.18 2.15 17.66
C THR A 102 14.27 3.64 17.38
N GLY A 103 13.30 4.21 16.65
CA GLY A 103 13.36 5.61 16.22
C GLY A 103 14.47 5.86 15.19
N ALA A 104 14.95 4.84 14.48
CA ALA A 104 16.09 4.92 13.54
C ALA A 104 15.88 5.93 12.39
N TRP A 105 14.65 6.39 12.17
CA TRP A 105 14.30 7.44 11.22
C TRP A 105 14.58 8.86 11.74
N ASN A 106 14.81 9.04 13.05
CA ASN A 106 15.06 10.33 13.69
C ASN A 106 16.57 10.59 13.82
N THR A 107 17.12 11.43 12.93
CA THR A 107 18.53 11.83 12.92
C THR A 107 18.97 12.60 14.17
N ARG A 108 18.05 13.03 15.04
CA ARG A 108 18.38 13.71 16.31
C ARG A 108 18.90 12.78 17.41
N HIS A 109 18.85 11.46 17.22
CA HIS A 109 19.48 10.48 18.13
C HIS A 109 21.01 10.39 17.99
N VAL A 110 21.62 11.18 17.09
CA VAL A 110 23.07 11.31 16.96
C VAL A 110 23.50 12.61 17.64
N SER A 111 23.63 12.57 18.96
CA SER A 111 24.43 13.53 19.73
C SER A 111 25.22 12.73 20.76
N PRO A 112 26.57 12.84 20.78
CA PRO A 112 27.42 12.04 21.67
C PRO A 112 27.19 12.34 23.15
#